data_AF-A0A519BVE1-F1
#
_entry.id   AF-A0A519BVE1-F1
#
_cell.length_a   1.000
_cell.length_b   1.000
_cell.length_c   1.000
_cell.angle_alpha   90.00
_cell.angle_beta   90.00
_cell.angle_gamma   90.00
#
_symmetry.space_group_name_H-M   'P 1'
#
loop_
_entity.id
_entity.type
_entity.pdbx_description
1 polymer ?
#
loop_
_entity_poly.entity_id
_entity_poly.type
_entity_poly.pdbx_seq_one_letter_code
_entity_poly.pdbx_strand_id
1 'polypeptide(L)'
;MKNVILILFLFGVLFSSIFPINDASAAIGDITAVKTQSLGNNLDYGAMGKHTSLVQVDADTYALAYSGADEDGFISTFTISADGSTITLVETLEHDTANGEFNSLVHVVGDTYALAYSGADEDLILTVAVTSLR
;
A
#
# COMPACT_ATOMS: atom_id res chain seq x y z
N MET A 1 -27.60 -33.22 -64.16
CA MET A 1 -27.18 -31.86 -64.57
C MET A 1 -27.46 -30.89 -63.44
N LYS A 2 -26.45 -30.10 -63.07
CA LYS A 2 -26.39 -28.96 -62.12
C LYS A 2 -25.10 -29.09 -61.30
N ASN A 3 -23.98 -28.67 -61.87
CA ASN A 3 -23.39 -27.32 -61.79
C ASN A 3 -22.36 -27.29 -60.65
N VAL A 4 -21.10 -27.46 -61.06
CA VAL A 4 -19.90 -27.35 -60.23
C VAL A 4 -19.60 -25.86 -60.02
N ILE A 5 -19.40 -25.44 -58.77
CA ILE A 5 -18.82 -24.14 -58.42
C ILE A 5 -17.48 -24.42 -57.74
N LEU A 6 -16.41 -23.89 -58.31
CA LEU A 6 -15.03 -23.98 -57.83
C LEU A 6 -14.72 -22.72 -57.00
N ILE A 7 -14.35 -22.89 -55.72
CA ILE A 7 -13.89 -21.78 -54.86
C ILE A 7 -12.42 -22.02 -54.51
N LEU A 8 -11.53 -21.12 -54.94
CA LEU A 8 -10.10 -21.13 -54.59
C LEU A 8 -9.90 -20.62 -53.15
N PHE A 9 -9.21 -21.39 -52.32
CA PHE A 9 -8.73 -20.95 -51.00
C PHE A 9 -7.31 -20.38 -51.13
N LEU A 10 -7.14 -19.09 -50.83
CA LEU A 10 -5.82 -18.51 -50.55
C LEU A 10 -5.53 -18.65 -49.05
N PHE A 11 -4.51 -19.47 -48.75
CA PHE A 11 -3.72 -19.54 -47.52
C PHE A 11 -4.45 -19.44 -46.15
N GLY A 12 -4.56 -20.60 -45.49
CA GLY A 12 -4.02 -20.73 -44.13
C GLY A 12 -5.00 -20.70 -42.96
N VAL A 13 -5.55 -21.88 -42.63
CA VAL A 13 -6.04 -22.36 -41.32
C VAL A 13 -7.15 -21.58 -40.59
N LEU A 14 -8.32 -22.22 -40.54
CA LEU A 14 -9.38 -22.02 -39.55
C LEU A 14 -8.89 -22.37 -38.14
N PHE A 15 -9.10 -21.47 -37.17
CA PHE A 15 -9.34 -21.85 -35.77
C PHE A 15 -10.67 -21.26 -35.34
N SER A 16 -11.69 -22.11 -35.29
CA SER A 16 -12.89 -21.88 -34.49
C SER A 16 -12.60 -22.33 -33.06
N SER A 17 -12.20 -21.39 -32.20
CA SER A 17 -12.19 -21.57 -30.76
C SER A 17 -12.45 -20.21 -30.13
N ILE A 18 -13.48 -20.14 -29.29
CA ILE A 18 -13.62 -19.11 -28.27
C ILE A 18 -12.28 -19.07 -27.53
N PHE A 19 -11.47 -18.05 -27.77
CA PHE A 19 -10.44 -17.72 -26.81
C PHE A 19 -11.19 -17.16 -25.60
N PRO A 20 -11.05 -17.73 -24.39
CA PRO A 20 -11.30 -16.91 -23.23
C PRO A 20 -10.45 -15.66 -23.43
N ILE A 21 -11.09 -14.48 -23.31
CA ILE A 21 -10.32 -13.27 -22.99
C ILE A 21 -9.47 -13.72 -21.80
N ASN A 22 -8.16 -13.72 -21.96
CA ASN A 22 -7.27 -13.96 -20.84
C ASN A 22 -7.65 -12.91 -19.81
N ASP A 23 -8.51 -13.29 -18.87
CA ASP A 23 -8.52 -12.73 -17.54
C ASP A 23 -7.07 -12.92 -17.13
N ALA A 24 -6.32 -11.83 -17.15
CA ALA A 24 -4.88 -11.86 -16.93
C ALA A 24 -4.70 -12.43 -15.53
N SER A 25 -4.50 -13.74 -15.43
CA SER A 25 -4.09 -14.35 -14.19
C SER A 25 -2.72 -13.76 -13.95
N ALA A 26 -2.65 -12.79 -13.05
CA ALA A 26 -1.41 -12.13 -12.67
C ALA A 26 -0.33 -13.21 -12.54
N ALA A 27 0.71 -13.11 -13.36
CA ALA A 27 1.82 -14.05 -13.33
C ALA A 27 2.54 -13.92 -11.98
N ILE A 28 3.31 -14.95 -11.60
CA ILE A 28 4.15 -14.86 -10.40
C ILE A 28 5.08 -13.65 -10.55
N GLY A 29 5.01 -12.72 -9.59
CA GLY A 29 5.78 -11.48 -9.58
C GLY A 29 5.05 -10.27 -10.17
N ASP A 30 3.86 -10.45 -10.74
CA ASP A 30 3.03 -9.33 -11.17
C ASP A 30 2.46 -8.59 -9.95
N ILE A 31 2.66 -7.28 -9.93
CA ILE A 31 2.03 -6.40 -8.95
C ILE A 31 0.59 -6.18 -9.39
N THR A 32 -0.36 -6.79 -8.67
CA THR A 32 -1.80 -6.52 -8.87
C THR A 32 -2.25 -5.47 -7.86
N ALA A 33 -2.69 -4.31 -8.34
CA ALA A 33 -3.27 -3.32 -7.45
C ALA A 33 -4.59 -3.84 -6.88
N VAL A 34 -4.67 -3.99 -5.55
CA VAL A 34 -5.92 -4.38 -4.88
C VAL A 34 -6.97 -3.28 -5.05
N LYS A 35 -6.57 -2.01 -4.85
CA LYS A 35 -7.32 -0.80 -5.22
C LYS A 35 -6.33 0.36 -5.44
N THR A 36 -6.37 1.05 -6.58
CA THR A 36 -5.53 2.24 -6.86
C THR A 36 -6.25 3.54 -6.42
N GLN A 37 -5.59 4.70 -6.54
CA GLN A 37 -6.23 6.00 -6.27
C GLN A 37 -7.54 6.19 -7.06
N SER A 38 -7.60 5.65 -8.28
CA SER A 38 -8.80 5.70 -9.14
C SER A 38 -9.96 4.82 -8.66
N LEU A 39 -9.74 3.97 -7.65
CA LEU A 39 -10.71 3.03 -7.08
C LEU A 39 -11.01 3.30 -5.59
N GLY A 40 -10.51 4.40 -5.03
CA GLY A 40 -10.99 4.95 -3.74
C GLY A 40 -10.46 4.27 -2.46
N ASN A 41 -9.30 3.59 -2.48
CA ASN A 41 -8.67 3.06 -1.25
C ASN A 41 -7.51 3.90 -0.73
N ASN A 42 -7.28 5.07 -1.33
CA ASN A 42 -6.36 6.04 -0.77
C ASN A 42 -7.05 6.70 0.42
N LEU A 43 -6.74 6.22 1.62
CA LEU A 43 -7.08 6.94 2.83
C LEU A 43 -6.14 8.15 2.92
N ASP A 44 -6.71 9.35 2.77
CA ASP A 44 -6.04 10.58 3.19
C ASP A 44 -6.14 10.66 4.72
N TYR A 45 -5.01 10.53 5.40
CA TYR A 45 -4.93 10.56 6.86
C TYR A 45 -4.32 11.86 7.39
N GLY A 46 -4.17 12.90 6.56
CA GLY A 46 -3.73 14.22 6.99
C GLY A 46 -3.07 15.06 5.90
N ALA A 47 -3.05 16.37 6.11
CA ALA A 47 -2.41 17.31 5.20
C ALA A 47 -0.91 17.01 5.09
N MET A 48 -0.49 16.58 3.89
CA MET A 48 0.91 16.51 3.46
C MET A 48 1.83 15.53 4.22
N GLY A 49 1.40 14.27 4.42
CA GLY A 49 2.28 13.21 4.89
C GLY A 49 3.52 13.01 3.99
N LYS A 50 4.71 13.40 4.48
CA LYS A 50 6.02 13.19 3.82
C LYS A 50 6.91 12.32 4.70
N HIS A 51 8.02 11.83 4.13
CA HIS A 51 9.05 11.09 4.87
C HIS A 51 8.49 9.94 5.71
N THR A 52 7.70 9.09 5.06
CA THR A 52 6.92 8.05 5.70
C THR A 52 7.73 6.80 6.01
N SER A 53 7.44 6.16 7.15
CA SER A 53 8.00 4.87 7.55
C SER A 53 6.91 3.98 8.14
N LEU A 54 6.57 2.89 7.45
CA LEU A 54 5.50 1.96 7.82
C LEU A 54 6.08 0.67 8.39
N VAL A 55 5.54 0.20 9.50
CA VAL A 55 5.80 -1.12 10.06
C VAL A 55 4.50 -1.88 10.29
N GLN A 56 4.55 -3.20 10.13
CA GLN A 56 3.49 -4.08 10.57
C GLN A 56 3.64 -4.32 12.07
N VAL A 57 2.55 -4.13 12.81
CA VAL A 57 2.50 -4.36 14.27
C VAL A 57 2.00 -5.78 14.55
N ASP A 58 0.91 -6.18 13.88
CA ASP A 58 0.35 -7.52 13.94
C ASP A 58 -0.32 -7.91 12.60
N ALA A 59 -1.18 -8.94 12.60
CA ALA A 59 -1.85 -9.44 11.40
C ALA A 59 -2.66 -8.37 10.62
N ASP A 60 -3.26 -7.38 11.28
CA ASP A 60 -4.01 -6.31 10.63
C ASP A 60 -3.67 -4.89 11.13
N THR A 61 -2.91 -4.74 12.22
CA THR A 61 -2.47 -3.45 12.73
C THR A 61 -1.14 -3.03 12.11
N TYR A 62 -1.06 -1.79 11.65
CA TYR A 62 0.13 -1.17 11.09
C TYR A 62 0.37 0.20 11.71
N ALA A 63 1.63 0.59 11.86
CA ALA A 63 2.03 1.89 12.37
C ALA A 63 2.84 2.65 11.32
N LEU A 64 2.54 3.93 11.17
CA LEU A 64 3.15 4.82 10.20
C LEU A 64 3.71 6.04 10.92
N ALA A 65 5.03 6.23 10.88
CA ALA A 65 5.65 7.51 11.22
C ALA A 65 5.72 8.40 9.97
N TYR A 66 5.44 9.70 10.11
CA TYR A 66 5.45 10.66 9.01
C TYR A 66 5.59 12.10 9.51
N SER A 67 6.06 12.98 8.62
CA SER A 67 5.99 14.44 8.82
C SER A 67 4.69 14.97 8.25
N GLY A 68 3.96 15.77 9.03
CA GLY A 68 2.64 16.32 8.71
C GLY A 68 2.67 17.82 8.42
N ALA A 69 1.62 18.53 8.86
CA ALA A 69 1.52 19.97 8.71
C ALA A 69 2.64 20.67 9.50
N ASP A 70 3.14 21.79 8.97
CA ASP A 70 4.21 22.59 9.59
C ASP A 70 5.46 21.77 9.97
N GLU A 71 5.68 20.67 9.24
CA GLU A 71 6.76 19.70 9.43
C GLU A 71 6.69 18.89 10.74
N ASP A 72 5.61 18.99 11.51
CA ASP A 72 5.37 18.24 12.75
C ASP A 72 5.46 16.72 12.55
N GLY A 73 5.99 16.02 13.55
CA GLY A 73 6.17 14.57 13.56
C GLY A 73 4.97 13.82 14.13
N PHE A 74 4.44 12.87 13.37
CA PHE A 74 3.31 12.04 13.76
C PHE A 74 3.58 10.55 13.63
N ILE A 75 2.93 9.78 14.50
CA ILE A 75 2.76 8.33 14.36
C ILE A 75 1.27 8.04 14.34
N SER A 76 0.80 7.37 13.29
CA SER A 76 -0.59 6.90 13.18
C SER A 76 -0.67 5.38 13.11
N THR A 77 -1.72 4.81 13.70
CA THR A 77 -2.03 3.39 13.60
C THR A 77 -3.23 3.14 12.69
N PHE A 78 -3.18 2.03 11.96
CA PHE A 78 -4.20 1.63 11.00
C PHE A 78 -4.56 0.17 11.14
N THR A 79 -5.81 -0.16 10.88
CA THR A 79 -6.20 -1.54 10.53
C THR A 79 -6.33 -1.70 9.02
N ILE A 80 -5.73 -2.74 8.46
CA ILE A 80 -5.86 -3.13 7.04
C ILE A 80 -6.51 -4.51 6.98
N SER A 81 -7.64 -4.63 6.27
CA SER A 81 -8.33 -5.92 6.12
C SER A 81 -7.43 -6.95 5.41
N ALA A 82 -7.63 -8.23 5.73
CA ALA A 82 -6.83 -9.32 5.14
C ALA A 82 -6.92 -9.41 3.61
N ASP A 83 -7.99 -8.89 3.01
CA ASP A 83 -8.16 -8.78 1.55
C ASP A 83 -7.62 -7.47 0.95
N GLY A 84 -7.02 -6.60 1.77
CA GLY A 84 -6.46 -5.30 1.40
C GLY A 84 -7.51 -4.27 0.95
N SER A 85 -8.80 -4.57 1.09
CA SER A 85 -9.88 -3.77 0.51
C SER A 85 -10.28 -2.56 1.35
N THR A 86 -9.94 -2.55 2.65
CA THR A 86 -10.23 -1.46 3.59
C THR A 86 -9.01 -1.10 4.42
N ILE A 87 -8.79 0.20 4.59
CA ILE A 87 -7.81 0.81 5.50
C ILE A 87 -8.57 1.73 6.43
N THR A 88 -8.32 1.68 7.74
CA THR A 88 -9.00 2.53 8.74
C THR A 88 -7.96 3.12 9.68
N LEU A 89 -7.93 4.44 9.81
CA LEU A 89 -7.15 5.14 10.82
C LEU A 89 -7.75 4.87 12.21
N VAL A 90 -6.91 4.52 13.17
CA VAL A 90 -7.32 4.18 14.54
C VAL A 90 -6.94 5.30 15.49
N GLU A 91 -5.66 5.68 15.50
CA GLU A 91 -5.13 6.68 16.41
C GLU A 91 -3.97 7.45 15.76
N THR A 92 -3.73 8.68 16.24
CA THR A 92 -2.60 9.51 15.86
C THR A 92 -1.97 10.11 17.12
N LEU A 93 -0.65 10.00 17.22
CA LEU A 93 0.20 10.64 18.22
C LEU A 93 1.11 11.64 17.51
N GLU A 94 1.08 12.90 17.94
CA GLU A 94 2.10 13.89 17.60
C GLU A 94 3.30 13.70 18.55
N HIS A 95 4.45 13.32 18.01
CA HIS A 95 5.66 13.06 18.78
C HIS A 95 6.66 14.24 18.77
N ASP A 96 6.52 15.15 17.81
CA ASP A 96 7.34 16.36 17.68
C ASP A 96 6.48 17.49 17.09
N THR A 97 6.36 18.61 17.78
CA THR A 97 5.51 19.76 17.36
C THR A 97 6.33 20.86 16.66
N ALA A 98 7.53 20.52 16.20
CA ALA A 98 8.44 21.48 15.57
C ALA A 98 9.03 20.95 14.26
N ASN A 99 9.62 19.75 14.26
CA ASN A 99 10.09 19.11 13.03
C ASN A 99 10.25 17.59 13.25
N GLY A 100 9.58 16.77 12.45
CA GLY A 100 9.55 15.31 12.57
C GLY A 100 9.78 14.59 11.25
N GLU A 101 10.91 14.87 10.60
CA GLU A 101 11.16 14.44 9.22
C GLU A 101 12.05 13.20 9.10
N PHE A 102 12.18 12.67 7.88
CA PHE A 102 13.07 11.55 7.52
C PHE A 102 12.95 10.31 8.43
N ASN A 103 11.71 9.94 8.73
CA ASN A 103 11.39 8.91 9.72
C ASN A 103 11.90 7.52 9.35
N SER A 104 12.36 6.78 10.37
CA SER A 104 12.69 5.36 10.33
C SER A 104 12.15 4.68 11.59
N LEU A 105 11.02 3.99 11.43
CA LEU A 105 10.36 3.26 12.51
C LEU A 105 10.70 1.77 12.40
N VAL A 106 11.10 1.16 13.52
CA VAL A 106 11.44 -0.27 13.60
C VAL A 106 10.88 -0.91 14.86
N HIS A 107 10.52 -2.18 14.77
CA HIS A 107 10.14 -2.98 15.94
C HIS A 107 11.37 -3.35 16.77
N VAL A 108 11.28 -3.21 18.09
CA VAL A 108 12.35 -3.58 19.03
C VAL A 108 12.00 -4.89 19.73
N VAL A 109 10.94 -4.89 20.54
CA VAL A 109 10.46 -6.05 21.29
C VAL A 109 9.06 -5.80 21.86
N GLY A 110 8.19 -6.82 21.87
CA GLY A 110 6.83 -6.68 22.41
C GLY A 110 6.08 -5.54 21.72
N ASP A 111 5.55 -4.60 22.49
CA ASP A 111 4.90 -3.40 21.94
C ASP A 111 5.87 -2.23 21.74
N THR A 112 7.18 -2.43 21.93
CA THR A 112 8.18 -1.36 21.85
C THR A 112 8.74 -1.21 20.44
N TYR A 113 8.71 0.01 19.94
CA TYR A 113 9.26 0.44 18.65
C TYR A 113 10.26 1.57 18.88
N ALA A 114 11.27 1.66 18.00
CA ALA A 114 12.21 2.76 17.98
C ALA A 114 11.96 3.58 16.72
N LEU A 115 11.90 4.90 16.89
CA LEU A 115 11.78 5.88 15.81
C LEU A 115 13.04 6.73 15.80
N ALA A 116 13.78 6.67 14.69
CA ALA A 116 14.79 7.66 14.34
C ALA A 116 14.19 8.69 13.38
N TYR A 117 14.46 9.98 13.60
CA TYR A 117 13.93 11.07 12.78
C TYR A 117 14.83 12.32 12.86
N SER A 118 14.70 13.22 11.90
CA SER A 118 15.39 14.52 11.90
C SER A 118 14.48 15.57 12.55
N GLY A 119 14.90 16.04 13.72
CA GLY A 119 14.33 17.17 14.44
C GLY A 119 14.76 18.52 13.88
N ALA A 120 14.32 19.61 14.52
CA ALA A 120 14.57 20.97 14.01
C ALA A 120 16.07 21.32 13.93
N ASP A 121 16.85 20.89 14.92
CA ASP A 121 18.28 21.18 15.02
C ASP A 121 19.15 19.92 15.19
N GLU A 122 18.54 18.74 15.40
CA GLU A 122 19.22 17.50 15.78
C GLU A 122 18.57 16.26 15.16
N ASP A 123 19.36 15.21 14.92
CA ASP A 123 18.83 13.88 14.63
C ASP A 123 18.53 13.16 15.95
N LEU A 124 17.30 12.66 16.09
CA LEU A 124 16.77 12.14 17.34
C LEU A 124 16.36 10.67 17.20
N ILE A 125 16.44 9.95 18.32
CA ILE A 125 15.86 8.61 18.47
C ILE A 125 15.00 8.57 19.72
N LEU A 126 13.76 8.08 19.58
CA LEU A 126 12.87 7.82 20.70
C LEU A 126 12.32 6.39 20.65
N THR A 127 11.83 5.91 21.78
CA THR A 127 11.04 4.67 21.84
C THR A 127 9.58 5.00 22.07
N VAL A 128 8.70 4.33 21.35
CA VAL A 128 7.24 4.45 21.46
C VAL A 128 6.65 3.06 21.69
N ALA A 129 5.60 2.99 22.52
CA ALA A 129 4.79 1.80 22.63
C ALA A 129 3.67 1.85 21.58
N VAL A 130 3.57 0.84 20.72
CA VAL A 130 2.45 0.67 19.79
C VAL A 130 1.77 -0.65 20.13
N THR A 131 0.61 -0.54 20.78
CA THR A 131 -0.17 -1.70 21.23
C THR A 131 -0.96 -2.27 20.07
N SER A 132 -0.90 -3.60 19.92
CA SER A 132 -1.82 -4.35 19.05
C SER A 132 -3.27 -4.09 19.44
N LEU A 133 -4.16 -4.02 18.44
CA LEU A 133 -5.61 -3.86 18.68
C LEU A 133 -6.33 -5.19 18.92
N ARG A 134 -5.58 -6.27 19.16
CA ARG A 134 -6.09 -7.65 19.31
C ARG A 134 -5.77 -8.24 20.67
#